data_AF-A0A2M7TD22-F1
#
_entry.id   AF-A0A2M7TD22-F1
#
_cell.length_a   1.000
_cell.length_b   1.000
_cell.length_c   1.000
_cell.angle_alpha   90.00
_cell.angle_beta   90.00
_cell.angle_gamma   90.00
#
_symmetry.space_group_name_H-M   'P 1'
#
loop_
_entity.id
_entity.type
_entity.pdbx_description
1 polymer ?
#
loop_
_entity_poly.entity_id
_entity_poly.type
_entity_poly.pdbx_seq_one_letter_code
_entity_poly.pdbx_strand_id
1 'polypeptide(L)'
;LKVMARRLNISLKQLRFMLTGELEASLGKGQIDLGKINKRMKLCALACESGKSVKLLEGKTAEAFVKNIKKEIINFSAREFMGQTACPGKVKGKVIIVNTPDDMAKMNNGDVLVSFATNPNLMPAIRKASAIITDEGGLTCHAAIVSRELNIPCIVGLKVITKILKDGDLVEVDADRGVVKKI
;
A
#
# COMPACT_ATOMS: atom_id res chain seq x y z
N LEU A 1 4.40 -13.48 -16.62
CA LEU A 1 3.12 -13.85 -15.94
C LEU A 1 1.94 -14.07 -16.90
N LYS A 2 1.49 -13.07 -17.70
CA LYS A 2 0.34 -13.26 -18.61
C LYS A 2 0.49 -14.44 -19.57
N VAL A 3 1.68 -14.61 -20.16
CA VAL A 3 2.00 -15.73 -21.05
C VAL A 3 1.94 -17.07 -20.32
N MET A 4 2.42 -17.12 -19.08
CA MET A 4 2.40 -18.34 -18.25
C MET A 4 0.97 -18.72 -17.85
N ALA A 5 0.15 -17.74 -17.44
CA ALA A 5 -1.27 -17.96 -17.15
C ALA A 5 -2.01 -18.56 -18.35
N ARG A 6 -1.76 -18.04 -19.56
CA ARG A 6 -2.30 -18.59 -20.82
C ARG A 6 -1.82 -20.01 -21.09
N ARG A 7 -0.51 -20.26 -20.96
CA ARG A 7 0.09 -21.58 -21.20
C ARG A 7 -0.45 -22.66 -20.26
N LEU A 8 -0.74 -22.27 -19.02
CA LEU A 8 -1.25 -23.15 -17.98
C LEU A 8 -2.78 -23.20 -17.91
N ASN A 9 -3.48 -22.49 -18.80
CA ASN A 9 -4.93 -22.34 -18.82
C ASN A 9 -5.56 -21.94 -17.46
N ILE A 10 -4.93 -21.00 -16.76
CA ILE A 10 -5.40 -20.48 -15.47
C ILE A 10 -5.52 -18.96 -15.49
N SER A 11 -6.32 -18.41 -14.59
CA SER A 11 -6.44 -16.97 -14.43
C SER A 11 -5.17 -16.35 -13.84
N LEU A 12 -4.92 -15.08 -14.15
CA LEU A 12 -3.78 -14.34 -13.59
C LEU A 12 -3.88 -14.22 -12.07
N LYS A 13 -5.11 -14.27 -11.52
CA LYS A 13 -5.37 -14.32 -10.09
C LYS A 13 -4.92 -15.66 -9.51
N GLN A 14 -5.32 -16.80 -10.09
CA GLN A 14 -4.88 -18.12 -9.66
C GLN A 14 -3.36 -18.30 -9.68
N LEU A 15 -2.70 -17.82 -10.75
CA LEU A 15 -1.24 -17.86 -10.87
C LEU A 15 -0.54 -17.16 -9.69
N ARG A 16 -1.13 -16.07 -9.15
CA ARG A 16 -0.57 -15.32 -8.00
C ARG A 16 -0.67 -16.06 -6.67
N PHE A 17 -1.49 -17.12 -6.57
CA PHE A 17 -1.63 -17.95 -5.36
C PHE A 17 -0.90 -19.29 -5.46
N MET A 18 -0.12 -19.50 -6.53
CA MET A 18 0.75 -20.67 -6.65
C MET A 18 2.05 -20.45 -5.88
N LEU A 19 2.54 -21.52 -5.25
CA LEU A 19 3.88 -21.53 -4.64
C LEU A 19 4.95 -21.73 -5.71
N THR A 20 6.18 -21.29 -5.43
CA THR A 20 7.32 -21.41 -6.36
C THR A 20 7.53 -22.85 -6.84
N GLY A 21 7.50 -23.84 -5.92
CA GLY A 21 7.65 -25.25 -6.30
C GLY A 21 6.48 -25.81 -7.13
N GLU A 22 5.27 -25.29 -6.97
CA GLU A 22 4.13 -25.67 -7.80
C GLU A 22 4.20 -25.03 -9.19
N LEU A 23 4.71 -23.81 -9.28
CA LEU A 23 4.99 -23.14 -10.55
C LEU A 23 6.07 -23.92 -11.33
N GLU A 24 7.15 -24.33 -10.68
CA GLU A 24 8.20 -25.15 -11.31
C GLU A 24 7.66 -26.51 -11.77
N ALA A 25 6.92 -27.22 -10.91
CA ALA A 25 6.32 -28.50 -11.25
C ALA A 25 5.30 -28.39 -12.40
N SER A 26 4.51 -27.32 -12.44
CA SER A 26 3.52 -27.10 -13.51
C SER A 26 4.14 -26.70 -14.84
N LEU A 27 5.30 -26.01 -14.84
CA LEU A 27 6.06 -25.73 -16.05
C LEU A 27 6.74 -26.98 -16.63
N GLY A 28 7.19 -27.90 -15.77
CA GLY A 28 7.86 -29.14 -16.20
C GLY A 28 6.91 -30.29 -16.53
N LYS A 29 5.93 -30.57 -15.67
CA LYS A 29 5.03 -31.75 -15.75
C LYS A 29 3.61 -31.41 -16.19
N GLY A 30 3.25 -30.13 -16.33
CA GLY A 30 1.91 -29.70 -16.75
C GLY A 30 0.77 -29.97 -15.75
N GLN A 31 1.06 -30.54 -14.58
CA GLN A 31 0.05 -30.81 -13.56
C GLN A 31 -0.15 -29.61 -12.64
N ILE A 32 -1.42 -29.22 -12.48
CA ILE A 32 -1.85 -28.12 -11.60
C ILE A 32 -3.01 -28.60 -10.74
N ASP A 33 -2.88 -28.43 -9.42
CA ASP A 33 -3.98 -28.66 -8.49
C ASP A 33 -4.80 -27.37 -8.32
N LEU A 34 -5.81 -27.20 -9.17
CA LEU A 34 -6.72 -26.06 -9.11
C LEU A 34 -7.53 -26.02 -7.81
N GLY A 35 -7.76 -27.18 -7.18
CA GLY A 35 -8.50 -27.27 -5.91
C GLY A 35 -7.77 -26.58 -4.77
N LYS A 36 -6.46 -26.81 -4.66
CA LYS A 36 -5.59 -26.12 -3.68
C LYS A 36 -5.49 -24.62 -3.96
N ILE A 37 -5.25 -24.23 -5.21
CA ILE A 37 -5.13 -22.82 -5.60
C ILE A 37 -6.43 -22.05 -5.27
N ASN A 38 -7.59 -22.62 -5.61
CA ASN A 38 -8.87 -22.00 -5.33
C ASN A 38 -9.18 -21.91 -3.82
N LYS A 39 -8.69 -22.85 -2.99
CA LYS A 39 -8.78 -22.74 -1.53
C LYS A 39 -7.92 -21.59 -0.99
N ARG A 40 -6.69 -21.43 -1.47
CA ARG A 40 -5.81 -20.30 -1.08
C ARG A 40 -6.36 -18.95 -1.49
N MET A 41 -6.99 -18.89 -2.66
CA MET A 41 -7.69 -17.69 -3.10
C MET A 41 -8.82 -17.24 -2.16
N LYS A 42 -9.40 -18.17 -1.37
CA LYS A 42 -10.37 -17.82 -0.32
C LYS A 42 -9.67 -17.28 0.91
N LEU A 43 -8.71 -18.04 1.46
CA LEU A 43 -7.91 -17.61 2.60
C LEU A 43 -6.61 -18.43 2.72
N CYS A 44 -5.48 -17.75 2.77
CA CYS A 44 -4.20 -18.32 3.16
C CYS A 44 -3.37 -17.29 3.93
N ALA A 45 -2.49 -17.76 4.81
CA ALA A 45 -1.53 -16.91 5.52
C ALA A 45 -0.14 -17.55 5.48
N LEU A 46 0.90 -16.73 5.36
CA LEU A 46 2.28 -17.18 5.55
C LEU A 46 2.70 -16.80 6.97
N ALA A 47 3.00 -17.80 7.80
CA ALA A 47 3.50 -17.61 9.15
C ALA A 47 4.98 -17.95 9.20
N CYS A 48 5.81 -17.03 9.69
CA CYS A 48 7.23 -17.29 9.93
C CYS A 48 7.45 -17.45 11.44
N GLU A 49 7.84 -18.65 11.87
CA GLU A 49 8.20 -18.89 13.27
C GLU A 49 9.70 -18.62 13.45
N SER A 50 10.01 -17.63 14.28
CA SER A 50 11.38 -17.32 14.74
C SER A 50 12.43 -17.12 13.63
N GLY A 51 12.00 -16.65 12.44
CA GLY A 51 12.89 -16.33 11.32
C GLY A 51 13.50 -17.54 10.59
N LYS A 52 13.15 -18.78 10.98
CA LYS A 52 13.81 -20.00 10.46
C LYS A 52 12.96 -20.81 9.48
N SER A 53 11.63 -20.72 9.55
CA SER A 53 10.76 -21.46 8.63
C SER A 53 9.49 -20.67 8.31
N VAL A 54 9.16 -20.57 7.03
CA VAL A 54 7.89 -20.01 6.54
C VAL A 54 6.93 -21.17 6.30
N LYS A 55 5.85 -21.22 7.09
CA LYS A 55 4.76 -22.18 6.95
C LYS A 55 3.58 -21.53 6.24
N LEU A 56 3.04 -22.22 5.23
CA LEU A 56 1.78 -21.85 4.61
C LEU A 56 0.61 -22.41 5.42
N LEU A 57 -0.28 -21.52 5.85
CA LEU A 57 -1.53 -21.85 6.53
C LEU A 57 -2.69 -21.74 5.52
N GLU A 58 -3.57 -22.74 5.49
CA GLU A 58 -4.72 -22.82 4.58
C GLU A 58 -5.98 -23.30 5.32
N GLY A 59 -7.16 -22.86 4.87
CA GLY A 59 -8.44 -23.31 5.44
C GLY A 59 -8.56 -23.01 6.93
N LYS A 60 -8.89 -24.01 7.75
CA LYS A 60 -9.17 -23.83 9.18
C LYS A 60 -7.99 -23.26 9.98
N THR A 61 -6.74 -23.59 9.61
CA THR A 61 -5.56 -23.07 10.32
C THR A 61 -5.32 -21.60 9.97
N ALA A 62 -5.58 -21.20 8.72
CA ALA A 62 -5.56 -19.79 8.32
C ALA A 62 -6.68 -18.98 9.00
N GLU A 63 -7.88 -19.55 9.11
CA GLU A 63 -9.01 -18.91 9.81
C GLU A 63 -8.70 -18.69 11.29
N ALA A 64 -8.18 -19.71 11.98
CA ALA A 64 -7.77 -19.60 13.38
C ALA A 64 -6.66 -18.56 13.57
N PHE A 65 -5.68 -18.54 12.66
CA PHE A 65 -4.61 -17.55 12.68
C PHE A 65 -5.15 -16.13 12.54
N VAL A 66 -6.01 -15.88 11.54
CA VAL A 66 -6.61 -14.55 11.30
C VAL A 66 -7.51 -14.10 12.46
N LYS A 67 -8.21 -15.01 13.13
CA LYS A 67 -9.00 -14.68 14.34
C LYS A 67 -8.12 -14.19 15.50
N ASN A 68 -6.89 -14.70 15.60
CA ASN A 68 -5.95 -14.35 16.65
C ASN A 68 -5.11 -13.10 16.32
N ILE A 69 -5.21 -12.56 15.09
CA ILE A 69 -4.58 -11.29 14.75
C ILE A 69 -5.39 -10.17 15.43
N LYS A 70 -4.72 -9.35 16.26
CA LYS A 70 -5.30 -8.10 16.77
C LYS A 70 -5.69 -7.22 15.59
N LYS A 71 -7.00 -7.08 15.36
CA LYS A 71 -7.52 -6.11 14.40
C LYS A 71 -7.40 -4.73 15.04
N GLU A 72 -6.58 -3.86 14.47
CA GLU A 72 -6.61 -2.44 14.83
C GLU A 72 -7.98 -1.89 14.45
N ILE A 73 -8.73 -1.40 15.44
CA ILE A 73 -10.00 -0.71 15.21
C ILE A 73 -9.66 0.67 14.67
N ILE A 74 -9.83 0.85 13.36
CA ILE A 74 -9.63 2.15 12.71
C ILE A 74 -10.86 3.00 12.98
N ASN A 75 -10.69 4.09 13.72
CA ASN A 75 -11.76 5.06 13.91
C ASN A 75 -11.84 5.99 12.69
N PHE A 76 -12.79 5.74 11.79
CA PHE A 76 -13.04 6.57 10.61
C PHE A 76 -13.62 7.96 10.93
N SER A 77 -14.04 8.22 12.18
CA SER A 77 -14.56 9.54 12.61
C SER A 77 -13.46 10.49 13.11
N ALA A 78 -12.22 10.02 13.25
CA ALA A 78 -11.10 10.88 13.60
C ALA A 78 -10.88 11.95 12.53
N ARG A 79 -10.66 13.20 12.95
CA ARG A 79 -10.34 14.33 12.05
C ARG A 79 -8.87 14.70 12.07
N GLU A 80 -8.09 14.10 12.95
CA GLU A 80 -6.67 14.37 13.14
C GLU A 80 -5.90 13.06 13.10
N PHE A 81 -4.81 13.05 12.34
CA PHE A 81 -3.97 11.90 12.09
C PHE A 81 -2.52 12.30 12.33
N MET A 82 -1.78 11.43 13.01
CA MET A 82 -0.37 11.65 13.28
C MET A 82 0.49 10.66 12.50
N GLY A 83 1.60 11.15 11.99
CA GLY A 83 2.63 10.36 11.33
C GLY A 83 4.02 10.89 11.68
N GLN A 84 5.01 10.41 10.95
CA GLN A 84 6.39 10.82 11.12
C GLN A 84 6.71 11.95 10.13
N THR A 85 7.20 13.08 10.65
CA THR A 85 7.70 14.18 9.82
C THR A 85 8.92 13.75 9.02
N ALA A 86 8.81 13.81 7.69
CA ALA A 86 9.94 13.64 6.79
C ALA A 86 10.55 14.98 6.38
N CYS A 87 9.71 15.95 6.03
CA CYS A 87 10.11 17.31 5.67
C CYS A 87 9.16 18.31 6.35
N PRO A 88 9.68 19.29 7.12
CA PRO A 88 8.85 20.25 7.87
C PRO A 88 8.10 21.22 6.95
N GLY A 89 7.17 21.97 7.54
CA GLY A 89 6.34 22.97 6.86
C GLY A 89 4.83 22.77 7.03
N LYS A 90 4.06 23.80 6.69
CA LYS A 90 2.61 23.83 6.88
C LYS A 90 1.88 24.28 5.63
N VAL A 91 0.88 23.51 5.21
CA VAL A 91 0.06 23.85 4.04
C VAL A 91 -1.40 23.44 4.24
N LYS A 92 -2.28 24.06 3.46
CA LYS A 92 -3.65 23.60 3.27
C LYS A 92 -3.84 23.27 1.80
N GLY A 93 -4.56 22.19 1.53
CA GLY A 93 -4.85 21.83 0.16
C GLY A 93 -5.85 20.70 0.05
N LYS A 94 -6.26 20.47 -1.20
CA LYS A 94 -7.21 19.44 -1.58
C LYS A 94 -6.46 18.12 -1.73
N VAL A 95 -6.97 17.07 -1.09
CA VAL A 95 -6.42 15.71 -1.17
C VAL A 95 -6.64 15.14 -2.55
N ILE A 96 -5.60 14.58 -3.13
CA ILE A 96 -5.68 13.71 -4.30
C ILE A 96 -4.89 12.43 -4.01
N ILE A 97 -5.57 11.29 -4.13
CA ILE A 97 -4.99 9.98 -3.94
C ILE A 97 -4.32 9.53 -5.24
N VAL A 98 -3.00 9.33 -5.19
CA VAL A 98 -2.18 8.95 -6.34
C VAL A 98 -1.38 7.69 -6.01
N ASN A 99 -1.81 6.54 -6.51
CA ASN A 99 -1.11 5.26 -6.32
C ASN A 99 -0.48 4.73 -7.62
N THR A 100 -1.02 5.14 -8.76
CA THR A 100 -0.58 4.71 -10.09
C THR A 100 -0.32 5.91 -11.00
N PRO A 101 0.46 5.76 -12.08
CA PRO A 101 0.66 6.81 -13.06
C PRO A 101 -0.64 7.38 -13.64
N ASP A 102 -1.67 6.55 -13.79
CA ASP A 102 -2.98 6.96 -14.32
C ASP A 102 -3.72 7.92 -13.37
N ASP A 103 -3.45 7.83 -12.06
CA ASP A 103 -4.03 8.73 -11.06
C ASP A 103 -3.46 10.16 -11.16
N MET A 104 -2.27 10.33 -11.74
CA MET A 104 -1.58 11.63 -11.79
C MET A 104 -2.35 12.69 -12.58
N ALA A 105 -3.25 12.27 -13.47
CA ALA A 105 -4.12 13.18 -14.23
C ALA A 105 -5.08 13.97 -13.33
N LYS A 106 -5.40 13.47 -12.14
CA LYS A 106 -6.26 14.14 -11.16
C LYS A 106 -5.57 15.32 -10.46
N MET A 107 -4.23 15.34 -10.51
CA MET A 107 -3.40 16.21 -9.68
C MET A 107 -3.18 17.59 -10.31
N ASN A 108 -3.56 18.64 -9.58
CA ASN A 108 -3.30 20.04 -9.94
C ASN A 108 -2.17 20.62 -9.08
N ASN A 109 -1.68 21.79 -9.49
CA ASN A 109 -0.68 22.51 -8.71
C ASN A 109 -1.29 22.98 -7.38
N GLY A 110 -0.61 22.67 -6.28
CA GLY A 110 -1.04 23.06 -4.93
C GLY A 110 -1.91 22.02 -4.21
N ASP A 111 -2.31 20.94 -4.89
CA ASP A 111 -3.02 19.82 -4.26
C ASP A 111 -2.10 19.05 -3.29
N VAL A 112 -2.68 18.34 -2.32
CA VAL A 112 -1.96 17.46 -1.38
C VAL A 112 -1.97 16.04 -1.91
N LEU A 113 -0.78 15.50 -2.18
CA LEU A 113 -0.63 14.13 -2.67
C LEU A 113 -0.74 13.15 -1.50
N VAL A 114 -1.73 12.25 -1.56
CA VAL A 114 -1.87 11.13 -0.62
C VAL A 114 -1.61 9.82 -1.36
N SER A 115 -0.81 8.93 -0.78
CA SER A 115 -0.49 7.65 -1.42
C SER A 115 -0.25 6.56 -0.39
N PHE A 116 -0.39 5.29 -0.78
CA PHE A 116 0.06 4.21 0.09
C PHE A 116 1.59 4.28 0.27
N ALA A 117 2.32 4.36 -0.85
CA ALA A 117 3.75 4.61 -0.91
C ALA A 117 4.10 5.25 -2.26
N THR A 118 5.07 6.15 -2.30
CA THR A 118 5.50 6.80 -3.55
C THR A 118 6.59 6.00 -4.26
N ASN A 119 6.75 6.26 -5.56
CA ASN A 119 7.82 5.71 -6.39
C ASN A 119 8.20 6.71 -7.48
N PRO A 120 9.34 6.52 -8.20
CA PRO A 120 9.83 7.47 -9.19
C PRO A 120 8.85 7.76 -10.35
N ASN A 121 7.93 6.84 -10.66
CA ASN A 121 6.96 7.07 -11.73
C ASN A 121 5.91 8.13 -11.35
N LEU A 122 5.78 8.46 -10.07
CA LEU A 122 4.86 9.48 -9.56
C LEU A 122 5.49 10.88 -9.51
N MET A 123 6.75 11.03 -9.96
CA MET A 123 7.46 12.32 -9.94
C MET A 123 6.70 13.48 -10.58
N PRO A 124 5.99 13.32 -11.72
CA PRO A 124 5.18 14.41 -12.28
C PRO A 124 4.09 14.91 -11.33
N ALA A 125 3.45 14.04 -10.56
CA ALA A 125 2.46 14.43 -9.55
C ALA A 125 3.12 15.03 -8.31
N ILE A 126 4.24 14.45 -7.85
CA ILE A 126 5.00 14.95 -6.69
C ILE A 126 5.43 16.41 -6.91
N ARG A 127 5.88 16.77 -8.12
CA ARG A 127 6.30 18.15 -8.44
C ARG A 127 5.16 19.18 -8.39
N LYS A 128 3.91 18.74 -8.50
CA LYS A 128 2.73 19.62 -8.39
C LYS A 128 2.23 19.75 -6.95
N ALA A 129 2.65 18.85 -6.06
CA ALA A 129 2.08 18.73 -4.73
C ALA A 129 2.55 19.85 -3.80
N SER A 130 1.63 20.39 -3.00
CA SER A 130 1.96 21.30 -1.89
C SER A 130 2.39 20.57 -0.63
N ALA A 131 1.96 19.31 -0.47
CA ALA A 131 2.43 18.38 0.56
C ALA A 131 2.28 16.93 0.11
N ILE A 132 3.04 16.05 0.75
CA ILE A 132 3.03 14.60 0.52
C ILE A 132 2.64 13.88 1.82
N ILE A 133 1.68 12.97 1.74
CA ILE A 133 1.26 12.14 2.86
C ILE A 133 1.28 10.68 2.43
N THR A 134 1.93 9.80 3.21
CA THR A 134 1.93 8.36 2.93
C THR A 134 1.48 7.48 4.08
N ASP A 135 0.81 6.38 3.75
CA ASP A 135 0.50 5.32 4.73
C ASP A 135 1.77 4.61 5.20
N GLU A 136 2.65 4.30 4.26
CA GLU A 136 3.85 3.50 4.47
C GLU A 136 5.13 4.30 4.21
N GLY A 137 6.22 3.79 4.79
CA GLY A 137 7.54 4.41 4.73
C GLY A 137 7.98 5.04 6.05
N GLY A 138 9.28 5.32 6.12
CA GLY A 138 9.93 6.03 7.22
C GLY A 138 10.86 7.13 6.69
N LEU A 139 11.72 7.66 7.55
CA LEU A 139 12.58 8.81 7.22
C LEU A 139 13.53 8.62 6.01
N THR A 140 13.76 7.39 5.58
CA THR A 140 14.64 7.02 4.46
C THR A 140 13.88 6.51 3.23
N CYS A 141 12.55 6.58 3.22
CA CYS A 141 11.76 6.12 2.07
C CYS A 141 11.84 7.11 0.90
N HIS A 142 11.40 6.67 -0.28
CA HIS A 142 11.37 7.50 -1.49
C HIS A 142 10.63 8.84 -1.26
N ALA A 143 9.46 8.82 -0.61
CA ALA A 143 8.70 10.03 -0.31
C ALA A 143 9.51 11.03 0.54
N ALA A 144 10.22 10.54 1.55
CA ALA A 144 10.98 11.37 2.49
C ALA A 144 12.23 11.98 1.87
N ILE A 145 12.92 11.25 1.01
CA ILE A 145 14.11 11.75 0.30
C ILE A 145 13.69 12.84 -0.69
N VAL A 146 12.75 12.52 -1.58
CA VAL A 146 12.31 13.44 -2.64
C VAL A 146 11.64 14.69 -2.06
N SER A 147 10.88 14.56 -0.98
CA SER A 147 10.24 15.73 -0.35
C SER A 147 11.26 16.75 0.14
N ARG A 148 12.41 16.29 0.68
CA ARG A 148 13.48 17.18 1.16
C ARG A 148 14.21 17.85 0.01
N GLU A 149 14.46 17.11 -1.07
CA GLU A 149 15.09 17.66 -2.29
C GLU A 149 14.23 18.75 -2.94
N LEU A 150 12.91 18.58 -2.93
CA LEU A 150 11.96 19.53 -3.51
C LEU A 150 11.43 20.56 -2.52
N ASN A 151 11.85 20.47 -1.25
CA ASN A 151 11.40 21.32 -0.15
C ASN A 151 9.86 21.33 0.01
N ILE A 152 9.24 20.15 -0.12
CA ILE A 152 7.80 19.94 -0.01
C ILE A 152 7.50 19.33 1.37
N PRO A 153 6.58 19.92 2.18
CA PRO A 153 6.14 19.34 3.45
C PRO A 153 5.69 17.88 3.31
N CYS A 154 6.16 17.01 4.19
CA CYS A 154 5.95 15.57 4.03
C CYS A 154 5.80 14.85 5.36
N ILE A 155 4.75 14.04 5.48
CA ILE A 155 4.47 13.18 6.63
C ILE A 155 4.27 11.75 6.13
N VAL A 156 5.00 10.80 6.72
CA VAL A 156 4.99 9.39 6.31
C VAL A 156 4.53 8.50 7.46
N GLY A 157 4.09 7.28 7.16
CA GLY A 157 3.79 6.28 8.18
C GLY A 157 2.44 6.48 8.90
N LEU A 158 1.44 7.10 8.24
CA LEU A 158 0.10 7.28 8.82
C LEU A 158 -0.74 5.99 8.84
N LYS A 159 -0.22 4.91 8.24
CA LYS A 159 -0.77 3.54 8.15
C LYS A 159 -2.08 3.37 7.36
N VAL A 160 -3.07 4.24 7.57
CA VAL A 160 -4.45 4.05 7.09
C VAL A 160 -5.07 5.31 6.49
N ILE A 161 -4.28 6.36 6.25
CA ILE A 161 -4.77 7.64 5.74
C ILE A 161 -5.45 7.50 4.37
N THR A 162 -4.96 6.63 3.49
CA THR A 162 -5.57 6.42 2.15
C THR A 162 -6.98 5.81 2.22
N LYS A 163 -7.33 5.20 3.34
CA LYS A 163 -8.67 4.61 3.58
C LYS A 163 -9.63 5.60 4.23
N ILE A 164 -9.11 6.66 4.84
CA ILE A 164 -9.90 7.63 5.60
C ILE A 164 -10.15 8.90 4.77
N LEU A 165 -9.11 9.44 4.16
CA LEU A 165 -9.22 10.57 3.24
C LEU A 165 -9.72 10.10 1.87
N LYS A 166 -10.39 10.99 1.16
CA LYS A 166 -10.89 10.79 -0.20
C LYS A 166 -10.44 11.92 -1.11
N ASP A 167 -10.41 11.63 -2.41
CA ASP A 167 -10.22 12.65 -3.44
C ASP A 167 -11.17 13.82 -3.20
N GLY A 168 -10.60 15.01 -3.05
CA GLY A 168 -11.34 16.24 -2.84
C GLY A 168 -11.54 16.68 -1.40
N ASP A 169 -11.18 15.86 -0.41
CA ASP A 169 -11.17 16.31 0.97
C ASP A 169 -10.20 17.48 1.15
N LEU A 170 -10.57 18.46 1.98
CA LEU A 170 -9.69 19.56 2.33
C LEU A 170 -8.93 19.20 3.62
N VAL A 171 -7.62 19.39 3.62
CA VAL A 171 -6.77 19.09 4.78
C VAL A 171 -5.81 20.23 5.09
N GLU A 172 -5.50 20.35 6.38
CA GLU A 172 -4.35 21.09 6.89
C GLU A 172 -3.25 20.08 7.21
N VAL A 173 -2.07 20.27 6.63
CA VAL A 173 -0.87 19.46 6.88
C VAL A 173 0.09 20.32 7.69
N ASP A 174 0.30 19.94 8.95
CA ASP A 174 1.32 20.51 9.83
C ASP A 174 2.45 19.50 9.96
N ALA A 175 3.38 19.52 9.00
CA ALA A 175 4.51 18.61 9.02
C ALA A 175 5.53 18.97 10.11
N ASP A 176 5.53 20.18 10.66
CA ASP A 176 6.38 20.50 11.83
C ASP A 176 6.02 19.66 13.04
N ARG A 177 4.73 19.35 13.20
CA ARG A 177 4.19 18.52 14.29
C ARG A 177 3.88 17.09 13.87
N GLY A 178 3.99 16.77 12.58
CA GLY A 178 3.63 15.46 12.03
C GLY A 178 2.12 15.20 12.06
N VAL A 179 1.30 16.25 11.94
CA VAL A 179 -0.16 16.20 12.06
C VAL A 179 -0.85 16.50 10.72
N VAL A 180 -1.85 15.70 10.38
CA VAL A 180 -2.77 15.95 9.27
C VAL A 180 -4.17 16.12 9.85
N LYS A 181 -4.85 17.21 9.51
CA LYS A 181 -6.21 17.50 9.97
C LYS A 181 -7.16 17.67 8.80
N LYS A 182 -8.26 16.90 8.79
CA LYS A 182 -9.36 17.07 7.83
C LYS A 182 -10.22 18.26 8.28
N ILE A 183 -10.42 19.22 7.38
CA ILE A 183 -11.16 20.48 7.63
C ILE A 183 -12.47 20.54 6.87
#